data_AF-A0A9P5VGI0-F1
#
_entry.id   AF-A0A9P5VGI0-F1
#
_cell.length_a   1.000
_cell.length_b   1.000
_cell.length_c   1.000
_cell.angle_alpha   90.00
_cell.angle_beta   90.00
_cell.angle_gamma   90.00
#
_symmetry.space_group_name_H-M   'P 1'
#
loop_
_entity.id
_entity.type
_entity.pdbx_description
1 polymer ?
#
loop_
_entity_poly.entity_id
_entity_poly.type
_entity_poly.pdbx_seq_one_letter_code
_entity_poly.pdbx_strand_id
1 'polypeptide(L)'
;QTCIIMMKADRINKTFVFDKSLGESNRISKLLQYFCINETVSVSLNHFDDIDGISQKVIGEYKLDIKLDDLRLNASLMPDSHTSSGIQAYYYFAFIFDDLLVFRGLDYIDLIKALEGRDNNLPELVQDMLTLFMAHWRKDFGDKYTLLRTEAITWATAVNQQLQVSFNQNEYFVFKLKCHASYLTLVLMFHLRAISCTYLEYRTLQTTFEMFMFYINELASCLREKDVGELTSVDKLFKTSDFSRISEYCSEQIYATMDTFSRDGGCNLMVSLEFKRLCKNTVFVHLASDRYEKFFYSV
;
A
#
# COMPACT_ATOMS: atom_id res chain seq x y z
N GLN A 1 21.01 27.14 -19.70
CA GLN A 1 19.60 27.39 -19.30
C GLN A 1 18.93 26.04 -19.18
N THR A 2 18.78 25.53 -17.96
CA THR A 2 18.07 24.27 -17.70
C THR A 2 16.60 24.62 -17.54
N CYS A 3 15.78 24.27 -18.54
CA CYS A 3 14.34 24.45 -18.49
C CYS A 3 13.78 23.42 -17.50
N ILE A 4 13.56 23.83 -16.25
CA ILE A 4 12.80 23.03 -15.28
C ILE A 4 11.34 23.14 -15.72
N ILE A 5 10.86 22.14 -16.45
CA ILE A 5 9.42 21.98 -16.69
C ILE A 5 8.80 21.68 -15.33
N MET A 6 8.21 22.69 -14.70
CA MET A 6 7.35 22.49 -13.54
C MET A 6 6.12 21.71 -14.00
N MET A 7 6.14 20.39 -13.85
CA MET A 7 4.94 19.56 -13.98
C MET A 7 3.93 20.02 -12.93
N LYS A 8 2.82 20.61 -13.40
CA LYS A 8 1.67 20.93 -12.55
C LYS A 8 0.97 19.62 -12.19
N ALA A 9 0.77 19.38 -10.90
CA ALA A 9 -0.12 18.32 -10.44
C ALA A 9 -1.56 18.82 -10.61
N ASP A 10 -2.30 18.24 -11.56
CA ASP A 10 -3.73 18.47 -11.69
C ASP A 10 -4.46 17.61 -10.64
N ARG A 11 -5.44 18.18 -9.93
CA ARG A 11 -6.18 17.46 -8.89
C ARG A 11 -7.46 16.87 -9.47
N ILE A 12 -7.62 15.56 -9.34
CA ILE A 12 -8.87 14.88 -9.72
C ILE A 12 -9.71 14.71 -8.44
N ASN A 13 -10.88 15.33 -8.36
CA ASN A 13 -11.76 15.14 -7.21
C ASN A 13 -12.74 13.99 -7.47
N LYS A 14 -12.84 13.04 -6.55
CA LYS A 14 -13.73 11.88 -6.64
C LYS A 14 -14.51 11.72 -5.34
N THR A 15 -15.81 11.45 -5.45
CA THR A 15 -16.67 11.20 -4.29
C THR A 15 -17.04 9.73 -4.23
N PHE A 16 -16.95 9.18 -3.03
CA PHE A 16 -17.21 7.78 -2.73
C PHE A 16 -18.39 7.68 -1.77
N VAL A 17 -19.33 6.78 -2.06
CA VAL A 17 -20.54 6.56 -1.26
C VAL A 17 -20.56 5.11 -0.78
N PHE A 18 -20.71 4.92 0.52
CA PHE A 18 -20.77 3.61 1.16
C PHE A 18 -22.04 2.87 0.75
N ASP A 19 -21.88 1.62 0.33
CA ASP A 19 -23.00 0.75 -0.01
C ASP A 19 -23.47 -0.05 1.20
N LYS A 20 -24.73 0.19 1.55
CA LYS A 20 -25.42 -0.49 2.65
C LYS A 20 -26.13 -1.76 2.21
N SER A 21 -26.13 -2.08 0.92
CA SER A 21 -26.83 -3.23 0.35
C SER A 21 -26.05 -4.55 0.46
N LEU A 22 -24.74 -4.50 0.71
CA LEU A 22 -23.89 -5.68 0.87
C LEU A 22 -24.15 -6.35 2.22
N GLY A 23 -24.05 -7.69 2.25
CA GLY A 23 -24.36 -8.49 3.44
C GLY A 23 -23.54 -8.08 4.68
N GLU A 24 -22.28 -7.69 4.46
CA GLU A 24 -21.35 -7.31 5.53
C GLU A 24 -21.31 -5.81 5.86
N SER A 25 -22.18 -5.00 5.22
CA SER A 25 -22.17 -3.55 5.40
C SER A 25 -22.36 -3.11 6.85
N ASN A 26 -23.09 -3.87 7.68
CA ASN A 26 -23.24 -3.54 9.10
C ASN A 26 -21.92 -3.69 9.88
N ARG A 27 -21.12 -4.72 9.60
CA ARG A 27 -19.83 -4.94 10.25
C ARG A 27 -18.83 -3.89 9.78
N ILE A 28 -18.77 -3.66 8.47
CA ILE A 28 -17.90 -2.63 7.89
C ILE A 28 -18.30 -1.23 8.37
N SER A 29 -19.60 -0.92 8.49
CA SER A 29 -20.05 0.37 9.03
C SER A 29 -19.55 0.64 10.44
N LYS A 30 -19.51 -0.37 11.33
CA LYS A 30 -18.90 -0.23 12.67
C LYS A 30 -17.40 0.07 12.59
N LEU A 31 -16.68 -0.57 11.67
CA LEU A 31 -15.26 -0.30 11.42
C LEU A 31 -15.05 1.14 10.93
N LEU A 32 -15.88 1.61 9.99
CA LEU A 32 -15.86 2.99 9.50
C LEU A 32 -16.14 3.99 10.62
N GLN A 33 -17.11 3.72 11.49
CA GLN A 33 -17.42 4.54 12.66
C GLN A 33 -16.22 4.63 13.63
N TYR A 34 -15.55 3.51 13.91
CA TYR A 34 -14.35 3.47 14.75
C TYR A 34 -13.25 4.42 14.22
N PHE A 35 -13.01 4.43 12.90
CA PHE A 35 -12.04 5.31 12.26
C PHE A 35 -12.59 6.70 11.88
N CYS A 36 -13.83 7.02 12.26
CA CYS A 36 -14.51 8.27 11.91
C CYS A 36 -14.51 8.54 10.40
N ILE A 37 -14.78 7.51 9.59
CA ILE A 37 -14.94 7.59 8.13
C ILE A 37 -16.42 7.78 7.83
N ASN A 38 -16.75 8.84 7.08
CA ASN A 38 -18.12 9.15 6.73
C ASN A 38 -18.64 8.18 5.66
N GLU A 39 -19.97 8.04 5.58
CA GLU A 39 -20.62 7.28 4.51
C GLU A 39 -20.44 7.92 3.12
N THR A 40 -20.11 9.21 3.08
CA THR A 40 -19.71 9.91 1.87
C THR A 40 -18.34 10.54 2.09
N VAL A 41 -17.39 10.20 1.23
CA VAL A 41 -16.00 10.66 1.31
C VAL A 41 -15.60 11.27 -0.02
N SER A 42 -15.24 12.55 -0.02
CA SER A 42 -14.65 13.21 -1.19
C SER A 42 -13.14 13.29 -1.00
N VAL A 43 -12.40 12.83 -2.01
CA VAL A 43 -10.94 12.84 -2.02
C VAL A 43 -10.41 13.53 -3.27
N SER A 44 -9.27 14.20 -3.13
CA SER A 44 -8.46 14.62 -4.27
C SER A 44 -7.44 13.53 -4.56
N LEU A 45 -7.45 13.02 -5.77
CA LEU A 45 -6.53 12.00 -6.24
C LEU A 45 -5.27 12.62 -6.81
N ASN A 46 -4.14 11.96 -6.56
CA ASN A 46 -2.86 12.29 -7.18
C ASN A 46 -2.90 12.01 -8.68
N HIS A 47 -2.22 12.85 -9.45
CA HIS A 47 -2.12 12.70 -10.88
C HIS A 47 -0.82 13.33 -11.40
N PHE A 48 -0.01 12.50 -12.07
CA PHE A 48 1.22 12.87 -12.76
C PHE A 48 1.26 12.09 -14.08
N ASP A 49 1.17 12.80 -15.21
CA ASP A 49 0.98 12.21 -16.54
C ASP A 49 2.09 11.25 -16.97
N ASP A 50 3.32 11.54 -16.60
CA ASP A 50 4.48 10.71 -16.92
C ASP A 50 4.42 9.37 -16.17
N ILE A 51 4.14 9.41 -14.86
CA ILE A 51 3.96 8.22 -14.02
C ILE A 51 2.77 7.40 -14.52
N ASP A 52 1.62 8.04 -14.76
CA ASP A 52 0.41 7.38 -15.25
C ASP A 52 0.62 6.77 -16.63
N GLY A 53 1.25 7.50 -17.54
CA GLY A 53 1.50 7.09 -18.91
C GLY A 53 2.39 5.86 -19.01
N ILE A 54 3.53 5.84 -18.29
CA ILE A 54 4.42 4.66 -18.33
C ILE A 54 3.79 3.46 -17.64
N SER A 55 3.07 3.68 -16.54
CA SER A 55 2.47 2.62 -15.74
C SER A 55 1.33 1.95 -16.47
N GLN A 56 0.49 2.72 -17.17
CA GLN A 56 -0.57 2.17 -18.01
C GLN A 56 -0.02 1.33 -19.17
N LYS A 57 1.14 1.70 -19.73
CA LYS A 57 1.82 0.88 -20.75
C LYS A 57 2.29 -0.45 -20.18
N VAL A 58 2.95 -0.46 -19.02
CA VAL A 58 3.40 -1.69 -18.36
C VAL A 58 2.21 -2.58 -17.97
N ILE A 59 1.17 -2.00 -17.36
CA ILE A 59 -0.05 -2.73 -17.01
C ILE A 59 -0.67 -3.39 -18.25
N GLY A 60 -0.75 -2.67 -19.37
CA GLY A 60 -1.29 -3.18 -20.63
C GLY A 60 -0.42 -4.28 -21.26
N GLU A 61 0.88 -4.05 -21.37
CA GLU A 61 1.85 -4.98 -21.98
C GLU A 61 1.88 -6.32 -21.23
N TYR A 62 1.96 -6.27 -19.91
CA TYR A 62 2.04 -7.45 -19.06
C TYR A 62 0.67 -7.98 -18.62
N LYS A 63 -0.43 -7.35 -19.06
CA LYS A 63 -1.80 -7.70 -18.68
C LYS A 63 -1.96 -7.86 -17.16
N LEU A 64 -1.48 -6.88 -16.40
CA LEU A 64 -1.58 -6.89 -14.94
C LEU A 64 -3.03 -6.63 -14.52
N ASP A 65 -3.51 -7.32 -13.49
CA ASP A 65 -4.86 -7.14 -12.97
C ASP A 65 -4.91 -5.95 -12.00
N ILE A 66 -4.52 -4.78 -12.52
CA ILE A 66 -4.41 -3.53 -11.77
C ILE A 66 -5.07 -2.42 -12.58
N LYS A 67 -5.94 -1.66 -11.93
CA LYS A 67 -6.51 -0.44 -12.51
C LYS A 67 -5.70 0.77 -12.08
N LEU A 68 -5.40 1.64 -13.03
CA LEU A 68 -4.68 2.90 -12.76
C LEU A 68 -5.40 3.76 -11.72
N ASP A 69 -6.73 3.79 -11.74
CA ASP A 69 -7.54 4.51 -10.76
C ASP A 69 -7.35 4.01 -9.32
N ASP A 70 -7.15 2.69 -9.14
CA ASP A 70 -6.86 2.12 -7.82
C ASP A 70 -5.47 2.53 -7.35
N LEU A 71 -4.48 2.55 -8.27
CA LEU A 71 -3.14 3.03 -7.94
C LEU A 71 -3.15 4.50 -7.54
N ARG A 72 -3.90 5.36 -8.25
CA ARG A 72 -4.09 6.77 -7.88
C ARG A 72 -4.72 6.90 -6.51
N LEU A 73 -5.77 6.13 -6.23
CA LEU A 73 -6.45 6.13 -4.93
C LEU A 73 -5.49 5.74 -3.81
N ASN A 74 -4.70 4.67 -4.01
CA ASN A 74 -3.67 4.25 -3.06
C ASN A 74 -2.58 5.30 -2.86
N ALA A 75 -2.09 5.91 -3.93
CA ALA A 75 -1.12 7.02 -3.83
C ALA A 75 -1.66 8.21 -3.02
N SER A 76 -2.98 8.39 -3.01
CA SER A 76 -3.69 9.46 -2.31
C SER A 76 -4.03 9.11 -0.85
N LEU A 77 -3.65 7.92 -0.37
CA LEU A 77 -3.87 7.50 1.02
C LEU A 77 -3.04 8.32 2.00
N MET A 78 -1.88 8.82 1.56
CA MET A 78 -1.02 9.63 2.40
C MET A 78 -1.53 11.08 2.49
N PRO A 79 -1.62 11.64 3.71
CA PRO A 79 -1.90 13.06 3.87
C PRO A 79 -0.97 13.94 3.04
N ASP A 80 -1.55 14.87 2.28
CA ASP A 80 -0.82 15.86 1.47
C ASP A 80 0.07 15.28 0.36
N SER A 81 -0.13 14.00 -0.03
CA SER A 81 0.67 13.36 -1.07
C SER A 81 0.44 13.92 -2.48
N HIS A 82 -0.64 14.66 -2.70
CA HIS A 82 -0.99 15.27 -3.99
C HIS A 82 0.04 16.25 -4.54
N THR A 83 0.97 16.73 -3.72
CA THR A 83 2.12 17.53 -4.19
C THR A 83 3.38 16.71 -4.43
N SER A 84 3.38 15.42 -4.12
CA SER A 84 4.56 14.56 -4.19
C SER A 84 4.41 13.47 -5.26
N SER A 85 5.10 13.71 -6.38
CA SER A 85 5.25 12.72 -7.45
C SER A 85 6.02 11.47 -6.99
N GLY A 86 6.93 11.61 -6.03
CA GLY A 86 7.66 10.50 -5.43
C GLY A 86 6.76 9.53 -4.68
N ILE A 87 5.70 10.02 -4.02
CA ILE A 87 4.73 9.14 -3.34
C ILE A 87 3.88 8.38 -4.35
N GLN A 88 3.42 9.03 -5.42
CA GLN A 88 2.70 8.32 -6.47
C GLN A 88 3.59 7.24 -7.11
N ALA A 89 4.83 7.58 -7.46
CA ALA A 89 5.80 6.62 -7.98
C ALA A 89 6.06 5.45 -7.02
N TYR A 90 6.12 5.72 -5.70
CA TYR A 90 6.30 4.68 -4.69
C TYR A 90 5.13 3.69 -4.65
N TYR A 91 3.89 4.17 -4.59
CA TYR A 91 2.74 3.26 -4.56
C TYR A 91 2.61 2.49 -5.87
N TYR A 92 2.85 3.14 -7.00
CA TYR A 92 2.81 2.48 -8.30
C TYR A 92 3.89 1.40 -8.41
N PHE A 93 5.10 1.69 -7.93
CA PHE A 93 6.15 0.69 -7.80
C PHE A 93 5.69 -0.50 -6.96
N ALA A 94 5.17 -0.26 -5.75
CA ALA A 94 4.78 -1.31 -4.82
C ALA A 94 3.75 -2.27 -5.43
N PHE A 95 2.72 -1.76 -6.10
CA PHE A 95 1.68 -2.61 -6.70
C PHE A 95 2.10 -3.26 -8.02
N ILE A 96 2.73 -2.50 -8.92
CA ILE A 96 3.08 -3.02 -10.25
C ILE A 96 4.20 -4.05 -10.15
N PHE A 97 5.23 -3.79 -9.34
CA PHE A 97 6.33 -4.74 -9.19
C PHE A 97 5.95 -5.97 -8.38
N ASP A 98 5.01 -5.88 -7.43
CA ASP A 98 4.48 -7.06 -6.74
C ASP A 98 3.86 -8.02 -7.76
N ASP A 99 2.97 -7.52 -8.61
CA ASP A 99 2.34 -8.33 -9.65
C ASP A 99 3.36 -8.83 -10.71
N LEU A 100 4.36 -8.02 -11.08
CA LEU A 100 5.40 -8.44 -12.02
C LEU A 100 6.29 -9.57 -11.46
N LEU A 101 6.70 -9.47 -10.18
CA LEU A 101 7.50 -10.48 -9.51
C LEU A 101 6.71 -11.76 -9.28
N VAL A 102 5.48 -11.64 -8.73
CA VAL A 102 4.67 -12.78 -8.30
C VAL A 102 3.98 -13.48 -9.47
N PHE A 103 3.38 -12.73 -10.40
CA PHE A 103 2.52 -13.30 -11.45
C PHE A 103 3.13 -13.29 -12.85
N ARG A 104 4.20 -12.54 -13.08
CA ARG A 104 4.85 -12.45 -14.41
C ARG A 104 6.30 -12.93 -14.41
N GLY A 105 6.83 -13.34 -13.26
CA GLY A 105 8.14 -13.96 -13.15
C GLY A 105 9.30 -13.01 -13.47
N LEU A 106 9.15 -11.71 -13.18
CA LEU A 106 10.26 -10.76 -13.26
C LEU A 106 11.40 -11.21 -12.33
N ASP A 107 12.64 -11.16 -12.81
CA ASP A 107 13.80 -11.57 -11.99
C ASP A 107 14.10 -10.51 -10.90
N TYR A 108 13.96 -10.90 -9.64
CA TYR A 108 14.23 -10.05 -8.49
C TYR A 108 15.70 -9.60 -8.41
N ILE A 109 16.65 -10.39 -8.91
CA ILE A 109 18.08 -10.02 -8.94
C ILE A 109 18.29 -8.86 -9.91
N ASP A 110 17.65 -8.93 -11.08
CA ASP A 110 17.74 -7.84 -12.06
C ASP A 110 17.00 -6.59 -11.58
N LEU A 111 15.89 -6.74 -10.84
CA LEU A 111 15.26 -5.62 -10.13
C LEU A 111 16.21 -4.97 -9.09
N ILE A 112 16.89 -5.78 -8.26
CA ILE A 112 17.83 -5.27 -7.27
C ILE A 112 19.01 -4.57 -7.95
N LYS A 113 19.60 -5.16 -8.99
CA LYS A 113 20.68 -4.52 -9.78
C LYS A 113 20.22 -3.18 -10.33
N ALA A 114 19.03 -3.11 -10.91
CA ALA A 114 18.48 -1.88 -11.47
C ALA A 114 18.27 -0.80 -10.38
N LEU A 115 17.71 -1.17 -9.22
CA LEU A 115 17.58 -0.28 -8.05
C LEU A 115 18.96 0.22 -7.57
N GLU A 116 19.98 -0.61 -7.63
CA GLU A 116 21.35 -0.23 -7.26
C GLU A 116 22.04 0.66 -8.31
N GLY A 117 21.51 0.72 -9.53
CA GLY A 117 22.12 1.40 -10.67
C GLY A 117 23.19 0.57 -11.38
N ARG A 118 23.10 -0.76 -11.30
CA ARG A 118 23.98 -1.72 -11.95
C ARG A 118 23.35 -2.25 -13.25
N ASP A 119 24.21 -2.77 -14.13
CA ASP A 119 23.79 -3.50 -15.33
C ASP A 119 22.87 -4.66 -14.96
N ASN A 120 21.76 -4.78 -15.69
CA ASN A 120 20.68 -5.72 -15.45
C ASN A 120 20.02 -6.11 -16.79
N ASN A 121 19.16 -7.11 -16.77
CA ASN A 121 18.43 -7.57 -17.96
C ASN A 121 16.92 -7.34 -17.84
N LEU A 122 16.48 -6.32 -17.09
CA LEU A 122 15.07 -5.97 -17.07
C LEU A 122 14.60 -5.60 -18.49
N PRO A 123 13.38 -5.99 -18.88
CA PRO A 123 12.78 -5.54 -20.14
C PRO A 123 12.82 -4.00 -20.23
N GLU A 124 13.09 -3.47 -21.42
CA GLU A 124 13.30 -2.03 -21.66
C GLU A 124 12.17 -1.17 -21.05
N LEU A 125 10.91 -1.56 -21.27
CA LEU A 125 9.76 -0.84 -20.74
C LEU A 125 9.71 -0.82 -19.19
N VAL A 126 10.11 -1.92 -18.54
CA VAL A 126 10.17 -2.03 -17.07
C VAL A 126 11.33 -1.21 -16.53
N GLN A 127 12.49 -1.24 -17.21
CA GLN A 127 13.66 -0.44 -16.88
C GLN A 127 13.37 1.06 -17.00
N ASP A 128 12.66 1.49 -18.04
CA ASP A 128 12.24 2.88 -18.25
C ASP A 128 11.31 3.35 -17.12
N MET A 129 10.31 2.54 -16.77
CA MET A 129 9.40 2.82 -15.66
C MET A 129 10.15 2.96 -14.34
N LEU A 130 11.05 2.01 -14.02
CA LEU A 130 11.83 2.05 -12.79
C LEU A 130 12.73 3.29 -12.74
N THR A 131 13.38 3.62 -13.86
CA THR A 131 14.24 4.79 -13.97
C THR A 131 13.44 6.08 -13.72
N LEU A 132 12.23 6.17 -14.29
CA LEU A 132 11.33 7.30 -14.05
C LEU A 132 10.93 7.38 -12.57
N PHE A 133 10.49 6.28 -11.96
CA PHE A 133 10.10 6.25 -10.54
C PHE A 133 11.25 6.68 -9.63
N MET A 134 12.45 6.16 -9.86
CA MET A 134 13.65 6.56 -9.11
C MET A 134 14.01 8.04 -9.31
N ALA A 135 13.72 8.64 -10.47
CA ALA A 135 13.91 10.07 -10.67
C ALA A 135 12.95 10.92 -9.82
N HIS A 136 11.67 10.55 -9.75
CA HIS A 136 10.70 11.21 -8.84
C HIS A 136 11.07 11.03 -7.38
N TRP A 137 11.56 9.84 -7.00
CA TRP A 137 12.06 9.59 -5.66
C TRP A 137 13.26 10.47 -5.29
N ARG A 138 14.24 10.61 -6.19
CA ARG A 138 15.38 11.51 -5.97
C ARG A 138 14.94 12.96 -5.82
N LYS A 139 14.01 13.40 -6.68
CA LYS A 139 13.48 14.76 -6.67
C LYS A 139 12.80 15.11 -5.35
N ASP A 140 11.91 14.23 -4.87
CA ASP A 140 11.06 14.55 -3.72
C ASP A 140 11.72 14.21 -2.37
N PHE A 141 12.59 13.19 -2.33
CA PHE A 141 13.17 12.71 -1.07
C PHE A 141 14.63 13.13 -0.84
N GLY A 142 15.31 13.70 -1.85
CA GLY A 142 16.68 14.22 -1.71
C GLY A 142 17.63 13.21 -1.05
N ASP A 143 18.24 13.60 0.07
CA ASP A 143 19.17 12.74 0.83
C ASP A 143 18.52 11.47 1.40
N LYS A 144 17.19 11.42 1.50
CA LYS A 144 16.43 10.23 1.95
C LYS A 144 16.11 9.26 0.82
N TYR A 145 16.41 9.58 -0.43
CA TYR A 145 16.25 8.67 -1.57
C TYR A 145 16.97 7.33 -1.35
N THR A 146 18.17 7.35 -0.77
CA THR A 146 18.94 6.13 -0.51
C THR A 146 18.20 5.20 0.45
N LEU A 147 17.51 5.74 1.45
CA LEU A 147 16.70 4.95 2.38
C LEU A 147 15.54 4.27 1.64
N LEU A 148 14.77 5.03 0.86
CA LEU A 148 13.65 4.50 0.06
C LEU A 148 14.11 3.35 -0.87
N ARG A 149 15.25 3.55 -1.53
CA ARG A 149 15.84 2.56 -2.42
C ARG A 149 16.28 1.29 -1.68
N THR A 150 16.91 1.43 -0.52
CA THR A 150 17.31 0.29 0.32
C THR A 150 16.10 -0.50 0.79
N GLU A 151 15.02 0.17 1.19
CA GLU A 151 13.79 -0.50 1.59
C GLU A 151 13.09 -1.23 0.43
N ALA A 152 13.11 -0.65 -0.78
CA ALA A 152 12.63 -1.34 -1.98
C ALA A 152 13.43 -2.62 -2.28
N ILE A 153 14.75 -2.62 -2.07
CA ILE A 153 15.61 -3.81 -2.21
C ILE A 153 15.28 -4.86 -1.15
N THR A 154 15.10 -4.44 0.10
CA THR A 154 14.70 -5.32 1.21
C THR A 154 13.36 -5.99 0.90
N TRP A 155 12.39 -5.21 0.41
CA TRP A 155 11.09 -5.71 -0.01
C TRP A 155 11.19 -6.71 -1.16
N ALA A 156 11.93 -6.40 -2.24
CA ALA A 156 12.09 -7.33 -3.37
C ALA A 156 12.74 -8.66 -2.94
N THR A 157 13.68 -8.60 -2.00
CA THR A 157 14.30 -9.79 -1.39
C THR A 157 13.28 -10.61 -0.58
N ALA A 158 12.42 -9.93 0.20
CA ALA A 158 11.35 -10.59 0.93
C ALA A 158 10.32 -11.23 -0.01
N VAL A 159 9.84 -10.55 -1.05
CA VAL A 159 8.92 -11.14 -2.03
C VAL A 159 9.52 -12.40 -2.67
N ASN A 160 10.80 -12.38 -3.03
CA ASN A 160 11.45 -13.59 -3.55
C ASN A 160 11.50 -14.74 -2.52
N GLN A 161 11.79 -14.45 -1.24
CA GLN A 161 11.71 -15.47 -0.18
C GLN A 161 10.29 -16.05 -0.06
N GLN A 162 9.25 -15.25 -0.34
CA GLN A 162 7.86 -15.70 -0.35
C GLN A 162 7.64 -16.81 -1.37
N LEU A 163 8.23 -16.65 -2.55
CA LEU A 163 8.06 -17.55 -3.69
C LEU A 163 8.86 -18.85 -3.53
N GLN A 164 9.96 -18.82 -2.77
CA GLN A 164 10.89 -19.95 -2.65
C GLN A 164 10.65 -20.84 -1.42
N VAL A 165 10.05 -20.31 -0.36
CA VAL A 165 9.96 -21.00 0.93
C VAL A 165 8.54 -21.47 1.21
N SER A 166 8.41 -22.74 1.62
CA SER A 166 7.17 -23.25 2.21
C SER A 166 7.14 -22.88 3.69
N PHE A 167 6.25 -21.95 4.05
CA PHE A 167 6.05 -21.54 5.43
C PHE A 167 4.96 -22.35 6.11
N ASN A 168 5.14 -22.70 7.38
CA ASN A 168 3.99 -23.08 8.21
C ASN A 168 3.12 -21.84 8.53
N GLN A 169 1.91 -22.04 9.07
CA GLN A 169 0.95 -20.93 9.30
C GLN A 169 1.52 -19.79 10.16
N ASN A 170 2.29 -20.11 11.21
CA ASN A 170 2.87 -19.10 12.11
C ASN A 170 4.03 -18.36 11.45
N GLU A 171 4.88 -19.09 10.71
CA GLU A 171 5.97 -18.49 9.96
C GLU A 171 5.46 -17.60 8.83
N TYR A 172 4.36 -18.00 8.18
CA TYR A 172 3.75 -17.23 7.09
C TYR A 172 3.23 -15.88 7.59
N PHE A 173 2.61 -15.82 8.77
CA PHE A 173 2.20 -14.57 9.40
C PHE A 173 3.39 -13.63 9.64
N VAL A 174 4.43 -14.11 10.34
CA VAL A 174 5.64 -13.32 10.65
C VAL A 174 6.35 -12.87 9.37
N PHE A 175 6.31 -13.71 8.34
CA PHE A 175 6.93 -13.45 7.07
C PHE A 175 6.14 -12.43 6.23
N LYS A 176 4.80 -12.53 6.19
CA LYS A 176 3.93 -11.59 5.48
C LYS A 176 4.08 -10.16 5.99
N LEU A 177 4.30 -9.96 7.30
CA LEU A 177 4.61 -8.63 7.86
C LEU A 177 5.76 -7.92 7.14
N LYS A 178 6.74 -8.66 6.61
CA LYS A 178 7.88 -8.10 5.85
C LYS A 178 7.59 -7.82 4.37
N CYS A 179 6.52 -8.39 3.82
CA CYS A 179 6.22 -8.34 2.38
C CYS A 179 5.25 -7.22 1.99
N HIS A 180 4.52 -6.62 2.95
CA HIS A 180 3.51 -5.59 2.64
C HIS A 180 4.07 -4.20 2.29
N ALA A 181 5.40 -4.02 2.25
CA ALA A 181 6.07 -2.71 2.10
C ALA A 181 5.57 -1.62 3.08
N SER A 182 4.84 -2.01 4.13
CA SER A 182 4.13 -1.13 5.06
C SER A 182 5.08 -0.27 5.89
N TYR A 183 6.26 -0.81 6.20
CA TYR A 183 7.37 -0.08 6.79
C TYR A 183 7.72 1.20 6.02
N LEU A 184 7.82 1.08 4.69
CA LEU A 184 8.22 2.19 3.83
C LEU A 184 7.14 3.27 3.76
N THR A 185 5.88 2.85 3.74
CA THR A 185 4.74 3.75 3.92
C THR A 185 4.85 4.53 5.25
N LEU A 186 5.24 3.89 6.34
CA LEU A 186 5.44 4.57 7.63
C LEU A 186 6.58 5.60 7.57
N VAL A 187 7.74 5.27 6.96
CA VAL A 187 8.87 6.21 6.75
C VAL A 187 8.40 7.44 5.99
N LEU A 188 7.78 7.21 4.83
CA LEU A 188 7.42 8.24 3.87
C LEU A 188 6.39 9.21 4.46
N MET A 189 5.44 8.71 5.25
CA MET A 189 4.46 9.56 5.96
C MET A 189 5.16 10.56 6.89
N PHE A 190 6.07 10.10 7.74
CA PHE A 190 6.77 10.99 8.67
C PHE A 190 7.65 12.00 7.93
N HIS A 191 8.25 11.60 6.80
CA HIS A 191 9.05 12.49 5.97
C HIS A 191 8.23 13.60 5.31
N LEU A 192 7.11 13.29 4.65
CA LEU A 192 6.26 14.30 4.00
C LEU A 192 5.74 15.37 4.97
N ARG A 193 5.46 14.96 6.20
CA ARG A 193 4.82 15.81 7.22
C ARG A 193 5.81 16.44 8.18
N ALA A 194 7.12 16.24 7.97
CA ALA A 194 8.19 16.73 8.83
C ALA A 194 8.00 16.39 10.32
N ILE A 195 7.45 15.20 10.60
CA ILE A 195 7.17 14.74 11.95
C ILE A 195 8.43 14.10 12.52
N SER A 196 8.89 14.60 13.67
CA SER A 196 10.01 14.02 14.40
C SER A 196 9.53 12.81 15.22
N CYS A 197 9.97 11.63 14.82
CA CYS A 197 9.68 10.36 15.48
C CYS A 197 11.00 9.79 16.02
N THR A 198 11.04 9.43 17.30
CA THR A 198 12.22 8.77 17.90
C THR A 198 12.34 7.34 17.37
N TYR A 199 13.53 6.76 17.48
CA TYR A 199 13.76 5.37 17.07
C TYR A 199 12.81 4.38 17.77
N LEU A 200 12.56 4.57 19.07
CA LEU A 200 11.68 3.68 19.83
C LEU A 200 10.22 3.80 19.38
N GLU A 201 9.71 5.02 19.23
CA GLU A 201 8.37 5.28 18.70
C GLU A 201 8.20 4.64 17.33
N TYR A 202 9.21 4.81 16.47
CA TYR A 202 9.20 4.27 15.12
C TYR A 202 9.13 2.73 15.10
N ARG A 203 9.86 2.04 15.99
CA ARG A 203 9.80 0.57 16.11
C ARG A 203 8.48 0.06 16.66
N THR A 204 7.87 0.77 17.61
CA THR A 204 6.53 0.44 18.11
C THR A 204 5.51 0.59 17.00
N LEU A 205 5.52 1.72 16.29
CA LEU A 205 4.58 2.02 15.21
C LEU A 205 4.75 1.08 14.02
N GLN A 206 5.98 0.67 13.69
CA GLN A 206 6.24 -0.32 12.66
C GLN A 206 5.46 -1.61 12.93
N THR A 207 5.64 -2.22 14.11
CA THR A 207 4.97 -3.49 14.46
C THR A 207 3.45 -3.33 14.43
N THR A 208 2.92 -2.26 15.03
CA THR A 208 1.48 -1.97 15.03
C THR A 208 0.95 -1.81 13.61
N PHE A 209 1.67 -1.06 12.77
CA PHE A 209 1.23 -0.78 11.41
C PHE A 209 1.31 -2.00 10.50
N GLU A 210 2.35 -2.82 10.64
CA GLU A 210 2.49 -4.08 9.89
C GLU A 210 1.34 -5.03 10.22
N MET A 211 0.99 -5.19 11.50
CA MET A 211 -0.17 -5.99 11.91
C MET A 211 -1.49 -5.41 11.39
N PHE A 212 -1.67 -4.09 11.51
CA PHE A 212 -2.85 -3.41 11.02
C PHE A 212 -3.01 -3.56 9.49
N MET A 213 -1.93 -3.35 8.73
CA MET A 213 -1.88 -3.50 7.27
C MET A 213 -2.17 -4.94 6.84
N PHE A 214 -1.66 -5.92 7.58
CA PHE A 214 -1.96 -7.33 7.33
C PHE A 214 -3.47 -7.60 7.43
N TYR A 215 -4.11 -7.26 8.54
CA TYR A 215 -5.53 -7.57 8.74
C TYR A 215 -6.48 -6.76 7.83
N ILE A 216 -6.16 -5.50 7.51
CA ILE A 216 -6.98 -4.72 6.57
C ILE A 216 -6.83 -5.24 5.14
N ASN A 217 -5.63 -5.70 4.75
CA ASN A 217 -5.42 -6.31 3.45
C ASN A 217 -6.17 -7.64 3.34
N GLU A 218 -6.05 -8.52 4.34
CA GLU A 218 -6.78 -9.80 4.40
C GLU A 218 -8.31 -9.60 4.39
N LEU A 219 -8.82 -8.59 5.11
CA LEU A 219 -10.24 -8.21 5.07
C LEU A 219 -10.68 -7.81 3.66
N ALA A 220 -9.88 -7.01 2.96
CA ALA A 220 -10.24 -6.43 1.67
C ALA A 220 -10.01 -7.41 0.50
N SER A 221 -8.98 -8.26 0.58
CA SER A 221 -8.54 -9.13 -0.51
C SER A 221 -9.18 -10.50 -0.53
N CYS A 222 -9.78 -10.95 0.57
CA CYS A 222 -10.37 -12.29 0.71
C CYS A 222 -11.27 -12.71 -0.47
N LEU A 223 -12.13 -11.82 -0.97
CA LEU A 223 -13.04 -12.17 -2.07
C LEU A 223 -12.34 -12.18 -3.44
N ARG A 224 -11.37 -11.28 -3.69
CA ARG A 224 -10.57 -11.31 -4.93
C ARG A 224 -9.68 -12.55 -4.98
N GLU A 225 -8.96 -12.84 -3.89
CA GLU A 225 -7.95 -13.91 -3.86
C GLU A 225 -8.60 -15.27 -4.12
N LYS A 226 -9.82 -15.50 -3.61
CA LYS A 226 -10.64 -16.68 -3.91
C LYS A 226 -10.83 -16.92 -5.42
N ASP A 227 -11.09 -15.86 -6.20
CA ASP A 227 -11.39 -15.98 -7.63
C ASP A 227 -10.14 -16.25 -8.48
N VAL A 228 -8.94 -15.89 -7.98
CA VAL A 228 -7.65 -16.13 -8.67
C VAL A 228 -6.89 -17.35 -8.13
N GLY A 229 -7.46 -18.08 -7.17
CA GLY A 229 -6.87 -19.28 -6.58
C GLY A 229 -5.76 -19.00 -5.56
N GLU A 230 -5.62 -17.75 -5.11
CA GLU A 230 -4.81 -17.40 -3.95
C GLU A 230 -5.66 -17.58 -2.68
N LEU A 231 -5.07 -18.13 -1.63
CA LEU A 231 -5.72 -18.20 -0.32
C LEU A 231 -5.04 -17.20 0.58
N THR A 232 -5.83 -16.32 1.21
CA THR A 232 -5.29 -15.40 2.20
C THR A 232 -4.70 -16.19 3.38
N SER A 233 -3.88 -15.56 4.20
CA SER A 233 -3.31 -16.19 5.39
C SER A 233 -4.41 -16.64 6.37
N VAL A 234 -5.47 -15.85 6.47
CA VAL A 234 -6.64 -16.07 7.32
C VAL A 234 -7.53 -17.19 6.74
N ASP A 235 -7.69 -17.28 5.42
CA ASP A 235 -8.33 -18.44 4.76
C ASP A 235 -7.63 -19.75 5.14
N LYS A 236 -6.29 -19.75 5.06
CA LYS A 236 -5.47 -20.90 5.43
C LYS A 236 -5.59 -21.24 6.91
N LEU A 237 -5.64 -20.23 7.78
CA LEU A 237 -5.77 -20.40 9.23
C LEU A 237 -7.08 -21.08 9.60
N PHE A 238 -8.19 -20.61 9.02
CA PHE A 238 -9.53 -21.10 9.35
C PHE A 238 -10.01 -22.26 8.48
N LYS A 239 -9.27 -22.62 7.41
CA LYS A 239 -9.69 -23.58 6.38
C LYS A 239 -11.10 -23.27 5.89
N THR A 240 -11.41 -21.99 5.72
CA THR A 240 -12.73 -21.48 5.37
C THR A 240 -12.61 -20.56 4.16
N SER A 241 -13.67 -20.46 3.37
CA SER A 241 -13.85 -19.41 2.35
C SER A 241 -15.04 -18.50 2.71
N ASP A 242 -15.41 -18.52 3.99
CA ASP A 242 -16.51 -17.74 4.55
C ASP A 242 -16.01 -16.33 4.90
N PHE A 243 -16.32 -15.40 4.00
CA PHE A 243 -16.02 -13.98 4.16
C PHE A 243 -16.61 -13.38 5.43
N SER A 244 -17.74 -13.88 5.95
CA SER A 244 -18.33 -13.36 7.19
C SER A 244 -17.41 -13.64 8.38
N ARG A 245 -16.89 -14.87 8.47
CA ARG A 245 -15.96 -15.27 9.53
C ARG A 245 -14.62 -14.55 9.43
N ILE A 246 -14.13 -14.34 8.22
CA ILE A 246 -12.86 -13.64 7.97
C ILE A 246 -13.00 -12.16 8.30
N SER A 247 -14.10 -11.55 7.89
CA SER A 247 -14.35 -10.13 8.17
C SER A 247 -14.59 -9.88 9.66
N GLU A 248 -15.23 -10.80 10.38
CA GLU A 248 -15.33 -10.76 11.84
C GLU A 248 -13.94 -10.79 12.49
N TYR A 249 -13.15 -11.83 12.20
CA TYR A 249 -11.83 -11.99 12.80
C TYR A 249 -10.90 -10.81 12.48
N CYS A 250 -10.80 -10.40 11.22
CA CYS A 250 -9.92 -9.30 10.82
C CYS A 250 -10.36 -7.98 11.48
N SER A 251 -11.67 -7.70 11.58
CA SER A 251 -12.17 -6.50 12.26
C SER A 251 -11.79 -6.50 13.74
N GLU A 252 -11.96 -7.62 14.44
CA GLU A 252 -11.57 -7.76 15.84
C GLU A 252 -10.06 -7.55 16.05
N GLN A 253 -9.23 -8.13 15.18
CA GLN A 253 -7.78 -7.95 15.25
C GLN A 253 -7.35 -6.51 14.94
N ILE A 254 -8.04 -5.82 14.02
CA ILE A 254 -7.82 -4.39 13.76
C ILE A 254 -8.12 -3.58 15.02
N TYR A 255 -9.26 -3.80 15.68
CA TYR A 255 -9.60 -3.12 16.93
C TYR A 255 -8.58 -3.41 18.03
N ALA A 256 -8.21 -4.68 18.24
CA ALA A 256 -7.24 -5.08 19.25
C ALA A 256 -5.86 -4.43 19.01
N THR A 257 -5.42 -4.34 17.76
CA THR A 257 -4.15 -3.70 17.38
C THR A 257 -4.17 -2.20 17.69
N MET A 258 -5.25 -1.50 17.33
CA MET A 258 -5.37 -0.05 17.54
C MET A 258 -5.62 0.32 19.01
N ASP A 259 -6.33 -0.52 19.75
CA ASP A 259 -6.56 -0.35 21.18
C ASP A 259 -5.28 -0.55 21.98
N THR A 260 -4.48 -1.57 21.65
CA THR A 260 -3.15 -1.80 22.25
C THR A 260 -2.27 -0.58 22.06
N PHE A 261 -2.19 -0.05 20.83
CA PHE A 261 -1.47 1.20 20.55
C PHE A 261 -1.96 2.38 21.41
N SER A 262 -3.27 2.49 21.62
CA SER A 262 -3.85 3.60 22.40
C SER A 262 -3.61 3.45 23.92
N ARG A 263 -3.44 2.23 24.44
CA ARG A 263 -3.22 1.94 25.86
C ARG A 263 -1.73 1.96 26.24
N ASP A 264 -0.88 1.44 25.37
CA ASP A 264 0.57 1.31 25.59
C ASP A 264 1.35 2.55 25.09
N GLY A 265 0.63 3.59 24.65
CA GLY A 265 1.15 4.72 23.88
C GLY A 265 2.24 5.55 24.57
N GLY A 266 3.50 5.18 24.33
CA GLY A 266 4.70 5.98 24.60
C GLY A 266 5.11 6.92 23.46
N CYS A 267 4.22 7.18 22.49
CA CYS A 267 4.47 8.12 21.40
C CYS A 267 3.99 9.53 21.76
N ASN A 268 4.66 10.56 21.24
CA ASN A 268 4.17 11.92 21.37
C ASN A 268 2.82 12.10 20.64
N LEU A 269 2.10 13.17 21.01
CA LEU A 269 0.77 13.44 20.47
C LEU A 269 0.76 13.60 18.93
N MET A 270 1.74 14.30 18.35
CA MET A 270 1.79 14.56 16.91
C MET A 270 2.03 13.29 16.10
N VAL A 271 2.97 12.46 16.54
CA VAL A 271 3.25 11.13 15.98
C VAL A 271 1.99 10.26 16.03
N SER A 272 1.30 10.27 17.18
CA SER A 272 0.08 9.48 17.37
C SER A 272 -1.08 9.93 16.48
N LEU A 273 -1.27 11.23 16.30
CA LEU A 273 -2.32 11.78 15.44
C LEU A 273 -2.09 11.48 13.97
N GLU A 274 -0.86 11.64 13.48
CA GLU A 274 -0.52 11.34 12.09
C GLU A 274 -0.60 9.83 11.80
N PHE A 275 -0.19 8.99 12.76
CA PHE A 275 -0.37 7.54 12.65
C PHE A 275 -1.85 7.14 12.55
N LYS A 276 -2.71 7.67 13.42
CA LYS A 276 -4.16 7.41 13.36
C LYS A 276 -4.77 7.89 12.03
N ARG A 277 -4.28 9.01 11.50
CA ARG A 277 -4.71 9.53 10.19
C ARG A 277 -4.30 8.60 9.04
N LEU A 278 -3.08 8.04 9.07
CA LEU A 278 -2.65 7.02 8.12
C LEU A 278 -3.55 5.78 8.19
N CYS A 279 -3.79 5.23 9.37
CA CYS A 279 -4.66 4.06 9.53
C CYS A 279 -6.08 4.31 9.01
N LYS A 280 -6.67 5.48 9.32
CA LYS A 280 -7.97 5.90 8.80
C LYS A 280 -7.99 5.88 7.26
N ASN A 281 -7.00 6.49 6.62
CA ASN A 281 -6.93 6.56 5.17
C ASN A 281 -6.70 5.18 4.55
N THR A 282 -5.89 4.33 5.17
CA THR A 282 -5.70 2.94 4.75
C THR A 282 -7.00 2.16 4.76
N VAL A 283 -7.82 2.24 5.82
CA VAL A 283 -9.13 1.58 5.89
C VAL A 283 -10.01 2.04 4.72
N PHE A 284 -10.12 3.35 4.51
CA PHE A 284 -10.93 3.89 3.42
C PHE A 284 -10.49 3.36 2.05
N VAL A 285 -9.20 3.46 1.73
CA VAL A 285 -8.66 3.06 0.42
C VAL A 285 -8.84 1.57 0.15
N HIS A 286 -8.59 0.72 1.14
CA HIS A 286 -8.74 -0.74 0.99
C HIS A 286 -10.21 -1.15 0.78
N LEU A 287 -11.16 -0.40 1.32
CA LEU A 287 -12.60 -0.68 1.15
C LEU A 287 -13.22 0.03 -0.08
N ALA A 288 -12.50 0.95 -0.72
CA ALA A 288 -12.98 1.75 -1.85
C ALA A 288 -12.32 1.39 -3.19
N SER A 289 -11.17 0.70 -3.17
CA SER A 289 -10.44 0.26 -4.35
C SER A 289 -11.15 -0.89 -5.06
N ASP A 290 -11.21 -0.84 -6.38
CA ASP A 290 -11.83 -1.89 -7.22
C ASP A 290 -11.05 -3.22 -7.16
N ARG A 291 -9.76 -3.17 -6.77
CA ARG A 291 -8.91 -4.34 -6.49
C ARG A 291 -9.42 -5.22 -5.32
N TYR A 292 -10.43 -4.81 -4.57
CA TYR A 292 -10.91 -5.48 -3.34
C TYR A 292 -12.44 -5.61 -3.34
N GLU A 293 -13.02 -6.29 -2.32
CA GLU A 293 -14.46 -6.22 -2.09
C GLU A 293 -14.85 -4.75 -1.84
N LYS A 294 -15.61 -4.19 -2.78
CA LYS A 294 -15.86 -2.76 -2.84
C LYS A 294 -17.09 -2.41 -2.00
N PHE A 295 -16.86 -1.73 -0.89
CA PHE A 295 -17.93 -1.20 -0.04
C PHE A 295 -18.26 0.26 -0.33
N PHE A 296 -17.50 0.93 -1.21
CA PHE A 296 -17.75 2.31 -1.62
C PHE A 296 -17.82 2.41 -3.14
N TYR A 297 -18.89 2.98 -3.70
CA TYR A 297 -18.97 3.29 -5.13
C TYR A 297 -18.62 4.73 -5.40
N SER A 298 -17.89 4.96 -6.48
CA SER A 298 -17.56 6.30 -6.93
C SER A 298 -18.72 6.89 -7.73
N VAL A 299 -19.08 8.13 -7.41
CA VAL A 299 -20.12 8.95 -8.06
C VAL A 299 -19.55 10.24 -8.61
#